data_AF-A0A924F5J6-F1
#
_entry.id   AF-A0A924F5J6-F1
#
_cell.length_a   1.000
_cell.length_b   1.000
_cell.length_c   1.000
_cell.angle_alpha   90.00
_cell.angle_beta   90.00
_cell.angle_gamma   90.00
#
_symmetry.space_group_name_H-M   'P 1'
#
loop_
_entity.id
_entity.type
_entity.pdbx_description
1 polymer ?
#
loop_
_entity_poly.entity_id
_entity_poly.type
_entity_poly.pdbx_seq_one_letter_code
_entity_poly.pdbx_strand_id
1 'polypeptide(L)'
;MAKFLRDLLDAEEPTFSEALRQLEQASGRQAADTKLIGDITAKAHENLRQMGLSPVTSTGEEVYRGLEARLVEDIKRLTKKIGAEESEDVRYLVPYMVKAANEVKFNRKVFVIKYESAKNLLRQMPPKTLMEKLGYDDIESMFDHENFAELYTALRFSEGPDWLNKYDELFATVTPADYEERDLQIVVMDHDKYVDLAAHFVQKKLHNVTHTKEMGVIVVVPMHIKTMRGLVLKTLPLLFHYMNEVKLYSTFFKLKSKQPHFGKTVVDTLVADPGDASQLVGHKIHWRVIQRYLGKHKEDTISTIAFEPHVQPEDL
;
A
#
# COMPACT_ATOMS: atom_id res chain seq x y z
N MET A 1 22.02 -20.86 -13.32
CA MET A 1 20.56 -20.93 -13.11
C MET A 1 20.06 -19.73 -12.31
N ALA A 2 20.78 -19.31 -11.26
CA ALA A 2 20.58 -18.01 -10.59
C ALA A 2 20.50 -16.77 -11.52
N LYS A 3 21.15 -16.79 -12.70
CA LYS A 3 21.12 -15.67 -13.66
C LYS A 3 19.71 -15.23 -14.07
N PHE A 4 18.79 -16.16 -14.33
CA PHE A 4 17.41 -15.80 -14.73
C PHE A 4 16.69 -15.10 -13.58
N LEU A 5 16.74 -15.64 -12.37
CA LEU A 5 16.12 -15.01 -11.19
C LEU A 5 16.80 -13.71 -10.80
N ARG A 6 18.12 -13.61 -10.97
CA ARG A 6 18.88 -12.38 -10.79
C ARG A 6 18.39 -11.30 -11.74
N ASP A 7 18.30 -11.61 -13.03
CA ASP A 7 17.84 -10.67 -14.06
C ASP A 7 16.39 -10.27 -13.79
N LEU A 8 15.57 -11.23 -13.38
CA LEU A 8 14.17 -11.03 -13.00
C LEU A 8 13.98 -10.31 -11.66
N LEU A 9 15.02 -10.10 -10.85
CA LEU A 9 14.90 -9.39 -9.58
C LEU A 9 15.77 -8.12 -9.54
N ASP A 10 16.47 -7.84 -10.65
CA ASP A 10 17.56 -6.86 -10.72
C ASP A 10 18.50 -6.95 -9.51
N ALA A 11 18.86 -8.18 -9.14
CA ALA A 11 19.62 -8.46 -7.93
C ALA A 11 21.13 -8.35 -8.16
N GLU A 12 21.86 -7.76 -7.21
CA GLU A 12 23.30 -7.61 -7.30
C GLU A 12 24.07 -8.92 -7.05
N GLU A 13 25.09 -9.17 -7.88
CA GLU A 13 26.03 -10.29 -7.71
C GLU A 13 27.36 -9.79 -7.09
N PRO A 14 28.04 -10.61 -6.27
CA PRO A 14 27.78 -12.03 -5.97
C PRO A 14 26.79 -12.28 -4.81
N THR A 15 26.24 -11.22 -4.21
CA THR A 15 25.42 -11.28 -2.98
C THR A 15 24.19 -12.17 -3.13
N PHE A 16 23.48 -12.05 -4.26
CA PHE A 16 22.27 -12.85 -4.54
C PHE A 16 22.56 -14.35 -4.58
N SER A 17 23.56 -14.77 -5.36
CA SER A 17 23.92 -16.18 -5.50
C SER A 17 24.41 -16.79 -4.19
N GLU A 18 25.15 -16.03 -3.38
CA GLU A 18 25.64 -16.49 -2.08
C GLU A 18 24.50 -16.64 -1.05
N ALA A 19 23.60 -15.66 -0.97
CA ALA A 19 22.44 -15.72 -0.08
C ALA A 19 21.53 -16.90 -0.42
N LEU A 20 21.28 -17.13 -1.71
CA LEU A 20 20.48 -18.26 -2.20
C LEU A 20 21.11 -19.61 -1.79
N ARG A 21 22.42 -19.79 -2.02
CA ARG A 21 23.14 -21.01 -1.64
C ARG A 21 23.05 -21.28 -0.13
N GLN A 22 23.18 -20.25 0.69
CA GLN A 22 23.08 -20.37 2.14
C GLN A 22 21.67 -20.74 2.59
N LEU A 23 20.63 -20.17 1.97
CA LEU A 23 19.24 -20.52 2.25
C LEU A 23 18.94 -21.97 1.85
N GLU A 24 19.45 -22.45 0.72
CA GLU A 24 19.31 -23.85 0.31
C GLU A 24 20.00 -24.79 1.29
N GLN A 25 21.21 -24.45 1.74
CA GLN A 25 21.95 -25.24 2.74
C GLN A 25 21.23 -25.26 4.09
N ALA A 26 20.79 -24.10 4.58
CA ALA A 26 20.13 -23.96 5.88
C ALA A 26 18.73 -24.60 5.91
N SER A 27 17.99 -24.53 4.81
CA SER A 27 16.66 -25.13 4.69
C SER A 27 16.67 -26.61 4.32
N GLY A 28 17.83 -27.14 3.90
CA GLY A 28 17.97 -28.50 3.35
C GLY A 28 17.26 -28.70 2.00
N ARG A 29 16.82 -27.62 1.35
CA ARG A 29 16.13 -27.65 0.05
C ARG A 29 17.11 -27.28 -1.05
N GLN A 30 17.75 -28.29 -1.63
CA GLN A 30 18.65 -28.09 -2.78
C GLN A 30 17.86 -27.72 -4.05
N ALA A 31 18.46 -26.86 -4.88
CA ALA A 31 17.91 -26.44 -6.19
C ALA A 31 16.49 -25.83 -6.11
N ALA A 32 16.23 -25.09 -5.04
CA ALA A 32 14.99 -24.34 -4.85
C ALA A 32 14.82 -23.27 -5.94
N ASP A 33 15.92 -22.70 -6.42
CA ASP A 33 15.96 -21.75 -7.54
C ASP A 33 15.44 -22.37 -8.85
N THR A 34 15.92 -23.57 -9.18
CA THR A 34 15.61 -24.29 -10.41
C THR A 34 14.15 -24.71 -10.41
N LYS A 35 13.65 -25.18 -9.26
CA LYS A 35 12.23 -25.46 -9.07
C LYS A 35 11.39 -24.19 -9.29
N LEU A 36 11.77 -23.07 -8.69
CA LEU A 36 11.05 -21.80 -8.82
C LEU A 36 11.00 -21.33 -10.28
N ILE A 37 12.11 -21.43 -11.01
CA ILE A 37 12.19 -21.10 -12.44
C ILE A 37 11.23 -21.99 -13.25
N GLY A 38 11.22 -23.30 -12.98
CA GLY A 38 10.30 -24.24 -13.61
C GLY A 38 8.84 -23.88 -13.35
N ASP A 39 8.50 -23.55 -12.09
CA ASP A 39 7.15 -23.16 -11.68
C ASP A 39 6.70 -21.85 -12.35
N ILE A 40 7.58 -20.83 -12.41
CA ILE A 40 7.31 -19.55 -13.09
C ILE A 40 7.05 -19.79 -14.58
N THR A 41 7.93 -20.55 -15.24
CA THR A 41 7.82 -20.85 -16.68
C THR A 41 6.52 -21.59 -17.00
N ALA A 42 6.20 -22.62 -16.20
CA ALA A 42 4.99 -23.40 -16.37
C ALA A 42 3.72 -22.54 -16.22
N LYS A 43 3.69 -21.66 -15.20
CA LYS A 43 2.57 -20.72 -14.98
C LYS A 43 2.45 -19.69 -16.09
N ALA A 44 3.56 -19.12 -16.56
CA ALA A 44 3.56 -18.17 -17.66
C ALA A 44 2.98 -18.82 -18.94
N HIS A 45 3.44 -20.02 -19.29
CA HIS A 45 2.93 -20.76 -20.43
C HIS A 45 1.44 -21.09 -20.31
N GLU A 46 0.98 -21.43 -19.10
CA GLU A 46 -0.43 -21.71 -18.85
C GLU A 46 -1.29 -20.45 -19.01
N ASN A 47 -0.86 -19.32 -18.48
CA ASN A 47 -1.56 -18.04 -18.63
C ASN A 47 -1.63 -17.60 -20.11
N LEU A 48 -0.57 -17.80 -20.88
CA LEU A 48 -0.58 -17.53 -22.32
C LEU A 48 -1.64 -18.39 -23.04
N ARG A 49 -1.67 -19.70 -22.76
CA ARG A 49 -2.70 -20.59 -23.33
C ARG A 49 -4.12 -20.18 -22.94
N GLN A 50 -4.33 -19.73 -21.71
CA GLN A 50 -5.64 -19.24 -21.27
C GLN A 50 -6.10 -17.96 -22.00
N MET A 51 -5.16 -17.17 -22.51
CA MET A 51 -5.43 -16.02 -23.37
C MET A 51 -5.52 -16.39 -24.87
N GLY A 52 -5.44 -17.68 -25.21
CA GLY A 52 -5.43 -18.17 -26.59
C GLY A 52 -4.09 -17.96 -27.31
N LEU A 53 -3.02 -17.67 -26.58
CA LEU A 53 -1.68 -17.42 -27.12
C LEU A 53 -0.80 -18.68 -27.05
N SER A 54 0.15 -18.78 -27.97
CA SER A 54 1.12 -19.86 -28.03
C SER A 54 2.38 -19.47 -27.27
N PRO A 55 2.77 -20.21 -26.21
CA PRO A 55 4.00 -19.91 -25.47
C PRO A 55 5.27 -20.01 -26.30
N VAL A 56 5.21 -20.71 -27.45
CA VAL A 56 6.38 -20.95 -28.31
C VAL A 56 6.51 -19.89 -29.40
N THR A 57 5.39 -19.37 -29.90
CA THR A 57 5.36 -18.56 -31.13
C THR A 57 4.79 -17.17 -30.94
N SER A 58 4.11 -16.88 -29.83
CA SER A 58 3.56 -15.55 -29.60
C SER A 58 4.68 -14.54 -29.35
N THR A 59 4.61 -13.45 -30.09
CA THR A 59 5.45 -12.27 -29.93
C THR A 59 5.03 -11.48 -28.70
N GLY A 60 5.93 -10.67 -28.16
CA GLY A 60 5.56 -9.86 -27.00
C GLY A 60 4.49 -8.79 -27.28
N GLU A 61 4.33 -8.33 -28.53
CA GLU A 61 3.20 -7.46 -28.91
C GLU A 61 1.86 -8.21 -28.83
N GLU A 62 1.79 -9.44 -29.33
CA GLU A 62 0.59 -10.28 -29.21
C GLU A 62 0.24 -10.58 -27.75
N VAL A 63 1.26 -10.81 -26.91
CA VAL A 63 1.11 -10.98 -25.46
C VAL A 63 0.53 -9.71 -24.83
N TYR A 64 1.08 -8.55 -25.16
CA TYR A 64 0.61 -7.27 -24.66
C TYR A 64 -0.86 -7.01 -25.04
N ARG A 65 -1.24 -7.24 -26.31
CA ARG A 65 -2.62 -7.10 -26.77
C ARG A 65 -3.57 -8.11 -26.10
N GLY A 66 -3.11 -9.34 -25.87
CA GLY A 66 -3.84 -10.34 -25.10
C GLY A 66 -4.12 -9.88 -23.66
N LEU A 67 -3.12 -9.29 -23.00
CA LEU A 67 -3.25 -8.71 -21.66
C LEU A 67 -4.20 -7.51 -21.66
N GLU A 68 -4.16 -6.64 -22.66
CA GLU A 68 -5.12 -5.52 -22.78
C GLU A 68 -6.57 -6.01 -22.92
N ALA A 69 -6.82 -7.04 -23.74
CA ALA A 69 -8.13 -7.63 -23.90
C ALA A 69 -8.62 -8.24 -22.57
N ARG A 70 -7.75 -8.99 -21.90
CA ARG A 70 -8.05 -9.57 -20.58
C ARG A 70 -8.33 -8.49 -19.53
N LEU A 71 -7.58 -7.39 -19.54
CA LEU A 71 -7.78 -6.26 -18.65
C LEU A 71 -9.20 -5.70 -18.81
N VAL A 72 -9.68 -5.52 -20.04
CA VAL A 72 -11.05 -5.04 -20.31
C VAL A 72 -12.09 -6.00 -19.73
N GLU A 73 -11.94 -7.30 -19.96
CA GLU A 73 -12.84 -8.32 -19.41
C GLU A 73 -12.88 -8.32 -17.87
N ASP A 74 -11.71 -8.19 -17.25
CA ASP A 74 -11.59 -8.18 -15.78
C ASP A 74 -12.17 -6.91 -15.16
N ILE A 75 -12.03 -5.75 -15.80
CA ILE A 75 -12.71 -4.51 -15.40
C ILE A 75 -14.22 -4.72 -15.39
N LYS A 76 -14.79 -5.24 -16.48
CA LYS A 76 -16.23 -5.49 -16.59
C LYS A 76 -16.72 -6.46 -15.52
N ARG A 77 -15.99 -7.57 -15.36
CA ARG A 77 -16.29 -8.62 -14.37
C ARG A 77 -16.29 -8.08 -12.95
N LEU A 78 -15.28 -7.30 -12.56
CA LEU A 78 -15.21 -6.73 -11.22
C LEU A 78 -16.22 -5.62 -11.00
N THR A 79 -16.45 -4.74 -11.98
CA THR A 79 -17.46 -3.66 -11.90
C THR A 79 -18.85 -4.24 -11.65
N LYS A 80 -19.20 -5.33 -12.36
CA LYS A 80 -20.43 -6.07 -12.11
C LYS A 80 -20.47 -6.70 -10.71
N LYS A 81 -19.35 -7.26 -10.23
CA LYS A 81 -19.27 -7.87 -8.88
C LYS A 81 -19.47 -6.87 -7.74
N ILE A 82 -19.02 -5.63 -7.90
CA ILE A 82 -19.28 -4.56 -6.92
C ILE A 82 -20.68 -3.95 -7.06
N GLY A 83 -21.48 -4.42 -8.02
CA GLY A 83 -22.86 -3.99 -8.22
C GLY A 83 -23.02 -2.65 -8.95
N ALA A 84 -21.97 -2.19 -9.64
CA ALA A 84 -22.01 -0.96 -10.45
C ALA A 84 -22.29 -1.28 -11.92
N GLU A 85 -22.81 -0.29 -12.64
CA GLU A 85 -22.85 -0.31 -14.11
C GLU A 85 -21.45 -0.04 -14.69
N GLU A 86 -21.21 -0.46 -15.94
CA GLU A 86 -19.94 -0.17 -16.63
C GLU A 86 -19.74 1.35 -16.73
N SER A 87 -18.70 1.84 -16.08
CA SER A 87 -18.35 3.25 -16.02
C SER A 87 -16.84 3.37 -15.83
N GLU A 88 -16.30 4.52 -16.20
CA GLU A 88 -14.94 4.92 -15.84
C GLU A 88 -14.95 6.11 -14.87
N ASP A 89 -16.14 6.64 -14.52
CA ASP A 89 -16.27 7.78 -13.63
C ASP A 89 -15.81 7.43 -12.21
N VAL A 90 -14.81 8.16 -11.75
CA VAL A 90 -14.16 7.94 -10.45
C VAL A 90 -15.12 8.17 -9.29
N ARG A 91 -15.88 9.29 -9.30
CA ARG A 91 -16.78 9.64 -8.20
C ARG A 91 -17.96 8.67 -8.13
N TYR A 92 -18.41 8.16 -9.27
CA TYR A 92 -19.44 7.14 -9.35
C TYR A 92 -18.96 5.79 -8.80
N LEU A 93 -17.78 5.30 -9.21
CA LEU A 93 -17.31 3.95 -8.87
C LEU A 93 -16.80 3.81 -7.43
N VAL A 94 -16.23 4.87 -6.84
CA VAL A 94 -15.62 4.83 -5.51
C VAL A 94 -16.58 4.32 -4.42
N PRO A 95 -17.82 4.84 -4.30
CA PRO A 95 -18.80 4.34 -3.33
C PRO A 95 -19.08 2.83 -3.45
N TYR A 96 -19.15 2.28 -4.67
CA TYR A 96 -19.38 0.85 -4.89
C TYR A 96 -18.19 0.00 -4.44
N MET A 97 -16.96 0.45 -4.69
CA MET A 97 -15.76 -0.23 -4.21
C MET A 97 -15.67 -0.22 -2.68
N VAL A 98 -15.96 0.92 -2.05
CA VAL A 98 -15.99 1.03 -0.58
C VAL A 98 -17.08 0.15 0.01
N LYS A 99 -18.27 0.12 -0.59
CA LYS A 99 -19.36 -0.79 -0.18
C LYS A 99 -18.91 -2.25 -0.26
N ALA A 100 -18.36 -2.67 -1.39
CA ALA A 100 -17.87 -4.04 -1.57
C ALA A 100 -16.77 -4.41 -0.56
N ALA A 101 -15.87 -3.48 -0.25
CA ALA A 101 -14.84 -3.65 0.77
C ALA A 101 -15.42 -3.74 2.19
N ASN A 102 -16.55 -3.09 2.46
CA ASN A 102 -17.24 -3.18 3.75
C ASN A 102 -18.05 -4.48 3.91
N GLU A 103 -18.56 -5.05 2.82
CA GLU A 103 -19.38 -6.27 2.82
C GLU A 103 -18.58 -7.58 2.85
N VAL A 104 -17.27 -7.54 2.56
CA VAL A 104 -16.43 -8.74 2.58
C VAL A 104 -16.34 -9.33 4.00
N LYS A 105 -16.36 -10.65 4.11
CA LYS A 105 -16.14 -11.35 5.38
C LYS A 105 -14.70 -11.14 5.86
N PHE A 106 -14.53 -10.21 6.79
CA PHE A 106 -13.24 -9.84 7.37
C PHE A 106 -13.39 -9.51 8.85
N ASN A 107 -12.40 -9.87 9.68
CA ASN A 107 -12.41 -9.47 11.10
C ASN A 107 -12.01 -8.00 11.24
N ARG A 108 -13.01 -7.12 11.33
CA ARG A 108 -12.84 -5.66 11.37
C ARG A 108 -12.35 -5.12 12.71
N LYS A 109 -12.41 -5.90 13.80
CA LYS A 109 -12.02 -5.40 15.12
C LYS A 109 -10.52 -5.09 15.15
N VAL A 110 -10.18 -3.85 15.49
CA VAL A 110 -8.81 -3.33 15.58
C VAL A 110 -8.60 -2.63 16.92
N PHE A 111 -7.45 -2.88 17.54
CA PHE A 111 -6.86 -2.14 18.65
C PHE A 111 -6.04 -0.95 18.12
N VAL A 112 -6.50 0.27 18.36
CA VAL A 112 -6.03 1.52 17.75
C VAL A 112 -6.12 2.69 18.73
N ILE A 113 -5.42 3.79 18.47
CA ILE A 113 -5.50 4.97 19.32
C ILE A 113 -6.93 5.52 19.35
N LYS A 114 -7.36 5.93 20.54
CA LYS A 114 -8.62 6.65 20.76
C LYS A 114 -8.57 7.99 20.05
N TYR A 115 -9.71 8.42 19.51
CA TYR A 115 -9.80 9.75 18.90
C TYR A 115 -9.40 10.87 19.86
N GLU A 116 -9.81 10.80 21.13
CA GLU A 116 -9.45 11.84 22.11
C GLU A 116 -7.94 11.87 22.40
N SER A 117 -7.29 10.71 22.50
CA SER A 117 -5.84 10.63 22.67
C SER A 117 -5.11 11.19 21.44
N ALA A 118 -5.60 10.91 20.22
CA ALA A 118 -5.06 11.51 19.00
C ALA A 118 -5.27 13.04 18.93
N LYS A 119 -6.45 13.54 19.35
CA LYS A 119 -6.72 14.99 19.48
C LYS A 119 -5.75 15.64 20.47
N ASN A 120 -5.45 14.98 21.60
CA ASN A 120 -4.46 15.47 22.57
C ASN A 120 -3.04 15.58 22.00
N LEU A 121 -2.64 14.67 21.10
CA LEU A 121 -1.36 14.80 20.39
C LEU A 121 -1.38 15.99 19.43
N LEU A 122 -2.47 16.17 18.68
CA LEU A 122 -2.62 17.32 17.77
C LEU A 122 -2.71 18.66 18.49
N ARG A 123 -3.25 18.73 19.72
CA ARG A 123 -3.20 19.94 20.55
C ARG A 123 -1.77 20.35 20.91
N GLN A 124 -0.87 19.38 21.10
CA GLN A 124 0.54 19.66 21.39
C GLN A 124 1.29 20.19 20.16
N MET A 125 0.90 19.72 18.97
CA MET A 125 1.49 20.15 17.71
C MET A 125 0.39 20.39 16.66
N PRO A 126 -0.29 21.56 16.70
CA PRO A 126 -1.39 21.86 15.78
C PRO A 126 -0.94 21.89 14.31
N PRO A 127 -1.74 21.32 13.38
CA PRO A 127 -1.41 21.29 11.95
C PRO A 127 -1.82 22.61 11.27
N LYS A 128 -0.93 23.59 11.33
CA LYS A 128 -1.23 24.97 10.90
C LYS A 128 -1.58 25.08 9.42
N THR A 129 -0.91 24.31 8.57
CA THR A 129 -1.14 24.35 7.10
C THR A 129 -2.52 23.80 6.77
N LEU A 130 -2.90 22.69 7.40
CA LEU A 130 -4.23 22.10 7.26
C LEU A 130 -5.32 23.04 7.78
N MET A 131 -5.11 23.62 8.95
CA MET A 131 -6.04 24.58 9.57
C MET A 131 -6.29 25.78 8.66
N GLU A 132 -5.23 26.41 8.12
CA GLU A 132 -5.33 27.53 7.18
C GLU A 132 -6.11 27.14 5.92
N LYS A 133 -5.83 25.95 5.36
CA LYS A 133 -6.50 25.45 4.15
C LYS A 133 -7.98 25.17 4.35
N LEU A 134 -8.37 24.72 5.54
CA LEU A 134 -9.75 24.45 5.89
C LEU A 134 -10.47 25.69 6.46
N GLY A 135 -9.75 26.79 6.70
CA GLY A 135 -10.30 28.06 7.17
C GLY A 135 -10.56 28.11 8.68
N TYR A 136 -9.74 27.43 9.49
CA TYR A 136 -9.84 27.44 10.94
C TYR A 136 -8.62 28.11 11.59
N ASP A 137 -8.87 29.00 12.55
CA ASP A 137 -7.83 29.59 13.41
C ASP A 137 -7.66 28.83 14.73
N ASP A 138 -8.67 28.06 15.12
CA ASP A 138 -8.75 27.29 16.37
C ASP A 138 -8.91 25.79 16.10
N ILE A 139 -8.11 24.99 16.81
CA ILE A 139 -8.06 23.54 16.61
C ILE A 139 -9.30 22.85 17.16
N GLU A 140 -9.91 23.38 18.24
CA GLU A 140 -11.15 22.81 18.79
C GLU A 140 -12.32 23.04 17.83
N SER A 141 -12.44 24.24 17.27
CA SER A 141 -13.41 24.53 16.22
C SER A 141 -13.25 23.57 15.02
N MET A 142 -12.03 23.30 14.59
CA MET A 142 -11.77 22.34 13.52
C MET A 142 -12.20 20.91 13.94
N PHE A 143 -11.94 20.49 15.18
CA PHE A 143 -12.36 19.17 15.68
C PHE A 143 -13.88 18.99 15.80
N ASP A 144 -14.62 20.07 16.00
CA ASP A 144 -16.09 20.03 16.14
C ASP A 144 -16.83 20.01 14.80
N HIS A 145 -16.23 20.59 13.76
CA HIS A 145 -16.88 20.77 12.45
C HIS A 145 -16.36 19.83 11.36
N GLU A 146 -15.22 19.18 11.56
CA GLU A 146 -14.62 18.28 10.58
C GLU A 146 -14.73 16.80 10.97
N ASN A 147 -14.80 15.94 9.95
CA ASN A 147 -14.64 14.50 10.16
C ASN A 147 -13.20 14.21 10.59
N PHE A 148 -13.02 13.84 11.86
CA PHE A 148 -11.70 13.62 12.44
C PHE A 148 -10.86 12.57 11.68
N ALA A 149 -11.50 11.56 11.08
CA ALA A 149 -10.79 10.54 10.28
C ALA A 149 -10.19 11.12 8.99
N GLU A 150 -10.89 12.04 8.35
CA GLU A 150 -10.43 12.74 7.15
C GLU A 150 -9.34 13.74 7.51
N LEU A 151 -9.60 14.59 8.50
CA LEU A 151 -8.66 15.58 9.04
C LEU A 151 -7.33 14.93 9.41
N TYR A 152 -7.37 13.86 10.21
CA TYR A 152 -6.15 13.20 10.67
C TYR A 152 -5.38 12.57 9.52
N THR A 153 -6.08 12.02 8.52
CA THR A 153 -5.41 11.47 7.34
C THR A 153 -4.79 12.57 6.48
N ALA A 154 -5.42 13.74 6.40
CA ALA A 154 -4.93 14.89 5.66
C ALA A 154 -3.57 15.41 6.16
N LEU A 155 -3.21 15.14 7.42
CA LEU A 155 -1.87 15.42 7.97
C LEU A 155 -0.75 14.85 7.09
N ARG A 156 -0.97 13.65 6.52
CA ARG A 156 0.03 12.94 5.69
C ARG A 156 0.44 13.68 4.43
N PHE A 157 -0.32 14.69 4.02
CA PHE A 157 -0.08 15.44 2.79
C PHE A 157 -0.33 16.95 2.91
N SER A 158 -0.48 17.48 4.14
CA SER A 158 -0.61 18.93 4.40
C SER A 158 0.66 19.56 4.98
N GLU A 159 1.25 18.98 6.02
CA GLU A 159 2.31 19.65 6.81
C GLU A 159 3.75 19.34 6.36
N GLY A 160 3.94 18.30 5.55
CA GLY A 160 5.26 17.89 5.04
C GLY A 160 6.04 16.92 5.95
N PRO A 161 7.18 16.38 5.46
CA PRO A 161 7.89 15.27 6.10
C PRO A 161 8.51 15.63 7.46
N ASP A 162 9.06 16.84 7.61
CA ASP A 162 9.70 17.26 8.87
C ASP A 162 8.68 17.41 10.01
N TRP A 163 7.49 17.90 9.68
CA TRP A 163 6.39 18.00 10.64
C TRP A 163 5.91 16.59 11.03
N LEU A 164 5.72 15.70 10.05
CA LEU A 164 5.26 14.32 10.28
C LEU A 164 6.24 13.54 11.18
N ASN A 165 7.55 13.64 10.93
CA ASN A 165 8.55 12.95 11.74
C ASN A 165 8.52 13.42 13.20
N LYS A 166 8.42 14.74 13.43
CA LYS A 166 8.30 15.31 14.78
C LYS A 166 6.98 14.96 15.46
N TYR A 167 5.90 14.92 14.69
CA TYR A 167 4.59 14.51 15.18
C TYR A 167 4.59 13.04 15.60
N ASP A 168 5.24 12.17 14.83
CA ASP A 168 5.38 10.74 15.18
C ASP A 168 6.14 10.56 16.50
N GLU A 169 7.12 11.40 16.84
CA GLU A 169 7.83 11.35 18.13
C GLU A 169 6.90 11.54 19.34
N LEU A 170 5.80 12.28 19.19
CA LEU A 170 4.80 12.46 20.27
C LEU A 170 4.15 11.14 20.68
N PHE A 171 4.13 10.12 19.80
CA PHE A 171 3.63 8.80 20.17
C PHE A 171 4.49 8.11 21.23
N ALA A 172 5.69 8.59 21.54
CA ALA A 172 6.51 8.03 22.62
C ALA A 172 5.80 8.10 23.98
N THR A 173 4.88 9.06 24.16
CA THR A 173 4.16 9.28 25.42
C THR A 173 2.90 8.44 25.56
N VAL A 174 2.43 7.78 24.49
CA VAL A 174 1.16 7.04 24.54
C VAL A 174 1.31 5.72 25.30
N THR A 175 0.24 5.33 25.95
CA THR A 175 0.13 4.10 26.74
C THR A 175 -0.94 3.18 26.15
N PRO A 176 -0.99 1.90 26.54
CA PRO A 176 -2.10 1.02 26.18
C PRO A 176 -3.49 1.55 26.56
N ALA A 177 -3.58 2.42 27.59
CA ALA A 177 -4.85 3.01 28.02
C ALA A 177 -5.37 4.08 27.04
N ASP A 178 -4.50 4.62 26.19
CA ASP A 178 -4.84 5.57 25.11
C ASP A 178 -5.41 4.87 23.87
N TYR A 179 -5.46 3.53 23.88
CA TYR A 179 -5.94 2.71 22.79
C TYR A 179 -7.28 2.06 23.16
N GLU A 180 -8.03 1.68 22.13
CA GLU A 180 -9.33 1.04 22.23
C GLU A 180 -9.53 -0.02 21.15
N GLU A 181 -10.48 -0.92 21.37
CA GLU A 181 -10.97 -1.82 20.32
C GLU A 181 -12.19 -1.23 19.63
N ARG A 182 -12.12 -1.07 18.31
CA ARG A 182 -13.25 -0.66 17.47
C ARG A 182 -13.19 -1.30 16.10
N ASP A 183 -14.22 -1.10 15.28
CA ASP A 183 -14.19 -1.61 13.90
C ASP A 183 -13.34 -0.69 13.01
N LEU A 184 -12.55 -1.31 12.13
CA LEU A 184 -11.84 -0.64 11.06
C LEU A 184 -12.82 0.16 10.20
N GLN A 185 -12.43 1.38 9.85
CA GLN A 185 -13.23 2.29 9.05
C GLN A 185 -12.63 2.48 7.66
N ILE A 186 -13.49 2.52 6.64
CA ILE A 186 -13.13 2.97 5.29
C ILE A 186 -13.90 4.25 5.03
N VAL A 187 -13.20 5.35 4.79
CA VAL A 187 -13.76 6.69 4.59
C VAL A 187 -13.48 7.15 3.17
N VAL A 188 -14.48 7.73 2.51
CA VAL A 188 -14.28 8.50 1.29
C VAL A 188 -14.17 9.95 1.72
N MET A 189 -13.03 10.58 1.46
CA MET A 189 -12.83 11.98 1.82
C MET A 189 -13.75 12.90 1.02
N ASP A 190 -14.17 13.99 1.64
CA ASP A 190 -14.89 15.06 0.97
C ASP A 190 -14.05 15.56 -0.21
N HIS A 191 -14.66 15.52 -1.40
CA HIS A 191 -13.95 15.83 -2.63
C HIS A 191 -13.61 17.31 -2.71
N ASP A 192 -14.56 18.18 -2.43
CA ASP A 192 -14.43 19.61 -2.67
C ASP A 192 -13.50 20.24 -1.63
N LYS A 193 -13.45 19.71 -0.39
CA LYS A 193 -12.51 20.17 0.64
C LYS A 193 -11.06 19.76 0.40
N TYR A 194 -10.83 18.54 -0.09
CA TYR A 194 -9.50 17.92 -0.02
C TYR A 194 -8.82 17.65 -1.37
N VAL A 195 -9.51 17.80 -2.51
CA VAL A 195 -8.94 17.45 -3.83
C VAL A 195 -7.64 18.19 -4.15
N ASP A 196 -7.59 19.49 -3.89
CA ASP A 196 -6.39 20.31 -4.14
C ASP A 196 -5.24 19.92 -3.20
N LEU A 197 -5.56 19.65 -1.93
CA LEU A 197 -4.59 19.25 -0.91
C LEU A 197 -3.99 17.87 -1.23
N ALA A 198 -4.82 16.93 -1.71
CA ALA A 198 -4.42 15.57 -2.04
C ALA A 198 -3.70 15.44 -3.39
N ALA A 199 -3.76 16.45 -4.26
CA ALA A 199 -3.28 16.37 -5.65
C ALA A 199 -1.80 15.93 -5.74
N HIS A 200 -0.91 16.53 -4.95
CA HIS A 200 0.51 16.17 -4.95
C HIS A 200 0.75 14.76 -4.41
N PHE A 201 -0.01 14.36 -3.37
CA PHE A 201 0.06 13.01 -2.82
C PHE A 201 -0.31 11.97 -3.87
N VAL A 202 -1.44 12.14 -4.56
CA VAL A 202 -1.91 11.23 -5.61
C VAL A 202 -0.92 11.18 -6.77
N GLN A 203 -0.40 12.34 -7.20
CA GLN A 203 0.59 12.40 -8.28
C GLN A 203 1.89 11.66 -7.92
N LYS A 204 2.34 11.77 -6.67
CA LYS A 204 3.55 11.10 -6.18
C LYS A 204 3.36 9.61 -5.95
N LYS A 205 2.20 9.20 -5.44
CA LYS A 205 1.91 7.81 -5.06
C LYS A 205 1.30 7.00 -6.19
N LEU A 206 0.79 7.65 -7.23
CA LEU A 206 0.10 7.02 -8.36
C LEU A 206 -1.17 6.24 -7.97
N HIS A 207 -1.69 6.42 -6.75
CA HIS A 207 -2.96 5.84 -6.27
C HIS A 207 -3.67 6.78 -5.30
N ASN A 208 -4.97 6.54 -5.10
CA ASN A 208 -5.85 7.40 -4.32
C ASN A 208 -6.41 6.72 -3.07
N VAL A 209 -5.74 5.70 -2.57
CA VAL A 209 -6.05 5.08 -1.29
C VAL A 209 -4.86 5.26 -0.36
N THR A 210 -5.11 5.63 0.88
CA THR A 210 -4.11 5.67 1.95
C THR A 210 -4.75 5.16 3.23
N HIS A 211 -4.00 5.14 4.32
CA HIS A 211 -4.49 4.74 5.62
C HIS A 211 -3.70 5.42 6.74
N THR A 212 -4.25 5.32 7.95
CA THR A 212 -3.64 5.71 9.22
C THR A 212 -3.67 4.48 10.13
N LYS A 213 -2.53 3.82 10.29
CA LYS A 213 -2.42 2.47 10.93
C LYS A 213 -2.82 2.56 12.41
N GLU A 214 -2.31 3.59 13.05
CA GLU A 214 -2.53 4.00 14.43
C GLU A 214 -4.00 4.26 14.73
N MET A 215 -4.79 4.78 13.77
CA MET A 215 -6.22 5.06 13.93
C MET A 215 -7.15 4.00 13.33
N GLY A 216 -6.63 3.00 12.61
CA GLY A 216 -7.49 1.97 12.01
C GLY A 216 -8.41 2.48 10.90
N VAL A 217 -8.02 3.55 10.21
CA VAL A 217 -8.81 4.17 9.14
C VAL A 217 -8.08 3.98 7.81
N ILE A 218 -8.83 3.53 6.81
CA ILE A 218 -8.45 3.54 5.40
C ILE A 218 -9.23 4.66 4.74
N VAL A 219 -8.57 5.43 3.89
CA VAL A 219 -9.16 6.59 3.25
C VAL A 219 -8.97 6.53 1.76
N VAL A 220 -10.08 6.72 1.03
CA VAL A 220 -10.06 7.00 -0.40
C VAL A 220 -9.97 8.50 -0.57
N VAL A 221 -8.79 8.97 -1.00
CA VAL A 221 -8.53 10.39 -1.22
C VAL A 221 -9.13 10.84 -2.57
N PRO A 222 -9.63 12.08 -2.66
CA PRO A 222 -10.17 12.61 -3.90
C PRO A 222 -9.09 12.83 -4.97
N MET A 223 -9.52 12.85 -6.23
CA MET A 223 -8.67 13.14 -7.38
C MET A 223 -9.35 14.16 -8.30
N HIS A 224 -8.57 14.98 -9.01
CA HIS A 224 -9.08 15.79 -10.11
C HIS A 224 -9.46 14.96 -11.35
N ILE A 225 -8.84 13.79 -11.49
CA ILE A 225 -9.13 12.85 -12.58
C ILE A 225 -10.59 12.41 -12.46
N LYS A 226 -11.39 12.72 -13.48
CA LYS A 226 -12.82 12.36 -13.54
C LYS A 226 -13.04 10.93 -14.01
N THR A 227 -12.23 10.46 -14.96
CA THR A 227 -12.35 9.11 -15.53
C THR A 227 -11.05 8.33 -15.42
N MET A 228 -11.13 7.04 -15.10
CA MET A 228 -9.96 6.17 -15.00
C MET A 228 -10.32 4.73 -15.38
N ARG A 229 -9.91 4.32 -16.60
CA ARG A 229 -9.94 2.92 -17.01
C ARG A 229 -9.13 2.08 -16.01
N GLY A 230 -9.69 0.97 -15.55
CA GLY A 230 -9.02 0.08 -14.60
C GLY A 230 -9.09 0.51 -13.13
N LEU A 231 -9.83 1.58 -12.80
CA LEU A 231 -9.97 2.04 -11.42
C LEU A 231 -10.37 0.92 -10.45
N VAL A 232 -11.36 0.10 -10.83
CA VAL A 232 -11.84 -1.01 -9.98
C VAL A 232 -10.75 -2.05 -9.74
N LEU A 233 -9.97 -2.40 -10.76
CA LEU A 233 -8.87 -3.35 -10.65
C LEU A 233 -7.71 -2.84 -9.79
N LYS A 234 -7.54 -1.52 -9.70
CA LYS A 234 -6.48 -0.89 -8.91
C LYS A 234 -6.91 -0.62 -7.47
N THR A 235 -8.02 0.10 -7.31
CA THR A 235 -8.44 0.67 -6.02
C THR A 235 -9.06 -0.39 -5.12
N LEU A 236 -9.81 -1.36 -5.64
CA LEU A 236 -10.43 -2.40 -4.81
C LEU A 236 -9.38 -3.34 -4.17
N PRO A 237 -8.38 -3.88 -4.90
CA PRO A 237 -7.31 -4.63 -4.27
C PRO A 237 -6.50 -3.81 -3.27
N LEU A 238 -6.25 -2.52 -3.53
CA LEU A 238 -5.59 -1.62 -2.58
C LEU A 238 -6.39 -1.45 -1.28
N LEU A 239 -7.72 -1.36 -1.35
CA LEU A 239 -8.57 -1.36 -0.16
C LEU A 239 -8.39 -2.64 0.66
N PHE A 240 -8.42 -3.81 0.01
CA PHE A 240 -8.19 -5.09 0.69
C PHE A 240 -6.76 -5.21 1.26
N HIS A 241 -5.76 -4.73 0.53
CA HIS A 241 -4.38 -4.67 0.99
C HIS A 241 -4.29 -3.86 2.29
N TYR A 242 -4.86 -2.65 2.32
CA TYR A 242 -4.84 -1.81 3.53
C TYR A 242 -5.72 -2.33 4.66
N MET A 243 -6.81 -3.06 4.38
CA MET A 243 -7.56 -3.77 5.42
C MET A 243 -6.67 -4.77 6.16
N ASN A 244 -5.88 -5.55 5.41
CA ASN A 244 -4.93 -6.49 5.98
C ASN A 244 -3.78 -5.78 6.70
N GLU A 245 -3.22 -4.72 6.12
CA GLU A 245 -2.12 -3.95 6.72
C GLU A 245 -2.55 -3.35 8.06
N VAL A 246 -3.67 -2.63 8.10
CA VAL A 246 -4.21 -2.05 9.34
C VAL A 246 -4.46 -3.13 10.40
N LYS A 247 -5.03 -4.27 10.01
CA LYS A 247 -5.28 -5.39 10.93
C LYS A 247 -3.98 -5.99 11.47
N LEU A 248 -2.95 -6.10 10.63
CA LEU A 248 -1.62 -6.59 11.02
C LEU A 248 -1.00 -5.68 12.08
N TYR A 249 -0.89 -4.38 11.81
CA TYR A 249 -0.32 -3.41 12.74
C TYR A 249 -1.13 -3.32 14.03
N SER A 250 -2.46 -3.34 13.92
CA SER A 250 -3.34 -3.34 15.07
C SER A 250 -3.13 -4.57 15.97
N THR A 251 -3.00 -5.76 15.39
CA THR A 251 -2.72 -6.99 16.13
C THR A 251 -1.33 -6.94 16.77
N PHE A 252 -0.35 -6.38 16.06
CA PHE A 252 1.00 -6.15 16.57
C PHE A 252 0.98 -5.20 17.78
N PHE A 253 0.33 -4.04 17.69
CA PHE A 253 0.19 -3.11 18.82
C PHE A 253 -0.54 -3.74 20.00
N LYS A 254 -1.60 -4.52 19.76
CA LYS A 254 -2.28 -5.26 20.83
C LYS A 254 -1.35 -6.25 21.52
N LEU A 255 -0.52 -6.99 20.76
CA LEU A 255 0.46 -7.91 21.34
C LEU A 255 1.51 -7.16 22.17
N LYS A 256 1.99 -6.02 21.67
CA LYS A 256 3.00 -5.17 22.31
C LYS A 256 2.47 -4.36 23.50
N SER A 257 1.16 -4.19 23.60
CA SER A 257 0.52 -3.46 24.72
C SER A 257 0.82 -4.06 26.11
N LYS A 258 1.23 -5.33 26.18
CA LYS A 258 1.62 -6.02 27.42
C LYS A 258 3.12 -5.88 27.75
N GLN A 259 3.90 -5.23 26.88
CA GLN A 259 5.35 -5.04 27.06
C GLN A 259 5.66 -3.63 27.58
N PRO A 260 6.78 -3.44 28.29
CA PRO A 260 7.27 -2.11 28.66
C PRO A 260 7.52 -1.24 27.43
N HIS A 261 7.50 0.08 27.61
CA HIS A 261 7.81 1.07 26.56
C HIS A 261 6.92 0.96 25.30
N PHE A 262 5.62 0.77 25.51
CA PHE A 262 4.64 0.67 24.43
C PHE A 262 4.69 1.85 23.46
N GLY A 263 4.66 3.10 23.95
CA GLY A 263 4.72 4.29 23.09
C GLY A 263 5.97 4.33 22.21
N LYS A 264 7.15 3.99 22.76
CA LYS A 264 8.37 3.85 21.96
C LYS A 264 8.24 2.80 20.85
N THR A 265 7.61 1.65 21.16
CA THR A 265 7.35 0.63 20.15
C THR A 265 6.46 1.16 19.03
N VAL A 266 5.48 2.01 19.35
CA VAL A 266 4.62 2.65 18.35
C VAL A 266 5.45 3.60 17.47
N VAL A 267 6.24 4.50 18.04
CA VAL A 267 7.13 5.42 17.30
C VAL A 267 8.07 4.64 16.38
N ASP A 268 8.78 3.65 16.93
CA ASP A 268 9.72 2.82 16.21
C ASP A 268 9.07 2.03 15.07
N THR A 269 7.74 1.86 15.08
CA THR A 269 6.97 1.18 14.03
C THR A 269 6.37 2.16 12.99
N LEU A 270 6.11 3.41 13.39
CA LEU A 270 5.59 4.45 12.50
C LEU A 270 6.71 5.13 11.70
N VAL A 271 7.79 5.50 12.39
CA VAL A 271 8.96 6.21 11.82
C VAL A 271 9.88 5.24 11.07
N ALA A 272 10.16 4.11 11.70
CA ALA A 272 10.98 3.06 11.15
C ALA A 272 10.10 1.81 10.90
N ASP A 273 10.39 1.09 9.84
CA ASP A 273 10.11 -0.35 9.86
C ASP A 273 11.49 -0.98 10.11
N PRO A 274 11.88 -1.18 11.38
CA PRO A 274 13.25 -1.50 11.73
C PRO A 274 13.62 -2.84 11.07
N GLY A 275 14.58 -2.79 10.14
CA GLY A 275 15.11 -3.95 9.39
C GLY A 275 15.89 -4.95 10.21
N ASP A 276 15.66 -4.95 11.52
CA ASP A 276 16.44 -5.67 12.51
C ASP A 276 15.82 -7.05 12.80
N ALA A 277 14.67 -7.36 12.19
CA ALA A 277 13.94 -8.59 12.43
C ALA A 277 14.68 -9.86 11.94
N SER A 278 15.71 -9.73 11.09
CA SER A 278 16.48 -10.87 10.59
C SER A 278 17.94 -10.48 10.33
N GLN A 279 18.88 -11.32 10.75
CA GLN A 279 20.30 -11.19 10.40
C GLN A 279 20.77 -12.45 9.68
N LEU A 280 21.55 -12.26 8.61
CA LEU A 280 22.25 -13.33 7.89
C LEU A 280 23.69 -12.87 7.69
N VAL A 281 24.66 -13.69 8.11
CA VAL A 281 26.11 -13.39 8.04
C VAL A 281 26.50 -12.05 8.71
N GLY A 282 25.90 -11.73 9.87
CA GLY A 282 26.20 -10.48 10.59
C GLY A 282 25.66 -9.20 9.91
N HIS A 283 24.99 -9.34 8.77
CA HIS A 283 24.28 -8.26 8.09
C HIS A 283 22.78 -8.35 8.40
N LYS A 284 22.17 -7.20 8.68
CA LYS A 284 20.72 -7.07 8.90
C LYS A 284 20.02 -7.24 7.54
N ILE A 285 19.21 -8.29 7.40
CA ILE A 285 18.35 -8.48 6.23
C ILE A 285 17.01 -7.82 6.52
N HIS A 286 16.76 -6.73 5.79
CA HIS A 286 15.44 -6.12 5.72
C HIS A 286 14.61 -6.83 4.63
N TRP A 287 13.61 -7.63 5.02
CA TRP A 287 12.66 -8.22 4.07
C TRP A 287 11.55 -7.22 3.74
N ARG A 288 11.88 -6.12 3.06
CA ARG A 288 10.87 -5.23 2.48
C ARG A 288 10.57 -5.68 1.06
N VAL A 289 9.36 -6.23 0.90
CA VAL A 289 8.58 -6.26 -0.35
C VAL A 289 9.39 -6.74 -1.57
N ILE A 290 9.19 -7.99 -1.97
CA ILE A 290 9.74 -8.60 -3.20
C ILE A 290 9.37 -7.80 -4.48
N GLN A 291 8.41 -6.89 -4.38
CA GLN A 291 7.94 -6.04 -5.49
C GLN A 291 8.60 -4.66 -5.47
N ARG A 292 9.44 -4.40 -6.47
CA ARG A 292 9.89 -3.06 -6.82
C ARG A 292 8.70 -2.29 -7.40
N TYR A 293 8.63 -0.98 -7.20
CA TYR A 293 7.60 -0.12 -7.79
C TYR A 293 8.26 0.81 -8.81
N LEU A 294 8.49 0.34 -10.04
CA LEU A 294 9.23 1.10 -11.06
C LEU A 294 8.64 2.49 -11.34
N GLY A 295 7.32 2.64 -11.23
CA GLY A 295 6.65 3.94 -11.41
C GLY A 295 7.08 5.04 -10.40
N LYS A 296 7.86 4.69 -9.37
CA LYS A 296 8.35 5.60 -8.33
C LYS A 296 9.74 6.18 -8.63
N HIS A 297 10.50 5.59 -9.56
CA HIS A 297 11.88 5.97 -9.86
C HIS A 297 11.92 6.87 -11.10
N LYS A 298 11.77 8.19 -10.91
CA LYS A 298 11.82 9.19 -11.99
C LYS A 298 13.25 9.56 -12.42
N GLU A 299 14.25 9.21 -11.63
CA GLU A 299 15.65 9.65 -11.79
C GLU A 299 16.56 8.60 -12.43
N ASP A 300 16.13 7.34 -12.50
CA ASP A 300 16.84 6.37 -13.31
C ASP A 300 16.50 6.68 -14.77
N THR A 301 17.51 6.90 -15.61
CA THR A 301 17.38 6.82 -17.06
C THR A 301 16.93 5.40 -17.41
N ILE A 302 15.64 5.14 -17.25
CA ILE A 302 14.99 3.92 -17.68
C ILE A 302 15.16 3.91 -19.20
N SER A 303 16.12 3.12 -19.66
CA SER A 303 16.37 2.88 -21.08
C SER A 303 15.04 2.55 -21.74
N THR A 304 14.74 3.12 -22.89
CA THR A 304 13.51 2.83 -23.65
C THR A 304 13.34 1.35 -23.99
N ILE A 305 14.41 0.56 -23.85
CA ILE A 305 14.42 -0.91 -23.87
C ILE A 305 13.48 -1.50 -22.80
N ALA A 306 13.27 -0.82 -21.67
CA ALA A 306 12.31 -1.16 -20.62
C ALA A 306 10.83 -0.98 -21.03
N PHE A 307 10.56 -0.57 -22.27
CA PHE A 307 9.22 -0.53 -22.88
C PHE A 307 9.12 -1.34 -24.18
N GLU A 308 10.20 -2.04 -24.57
CA GLU A 308 10.14 -3.08 -25.60
C GLU A 308 9.49 -4.34 -25.02
N PRO A 309 9.17 -5.40 -25.78
CA PRO A 309 8.62 -6.60 -25.18
C PRO A 309 9.70 -7.38 -24.42
N HIS A 310 9.70 -7.24 -23.09
CA HIS A 310 10.55 -7.96 -22.15
C HIS A 310 9.73 -8.12 -20.85
N VAL A 311 10.10 -9.11 -20.04
CA VAL A 311 9.43 -9.37 -18.75
C VAL A 311 10.22 -8.64 -17.68
N GLN A 312 9.59 -7.67 -17.00
CA GLN A 312 10.21 -6.98 -15.88
C GLN A 312 9.95 -7.74 -14.56
N PRO A 313 10.83 -7.56 -13.56
CA PRO A 313 10.65 -8.11 -12.20
C PRO A 313 9.28 -7.87 -11.57
N GLU A 314 8.64 -6.75 -11.88
CA GLU A 314 7.40 -6.31 -11.22
C GLU A 314 6.12 -6.79 -11.93
N ASP A 315 6.26 -7.46 -13.09
CA ASP A 315 5.17 -8.06 -13.85
C ASP A 315 4.82 -9.50 -13.36
N LEU A 316 5.48 -9.99 -12.30
CA LEU A 316 5.27 -11.29 -11.62
C LEU A 316 4.91 -11.13 -10.14
#